data_AF-A0A0A8E4I3-F1
#
_entry.id   AF-A0A0A8E4I3-F1
#
_cell.length_a   1.000
_cell.length_b   1.000
_cell.length_c   1.000
_cell.angle_alpha   90.00
_cell.angle_beta   90.00
_cell.angle_gamma   90.00
#
_symmetry.space_group_name_H-M   'P 1'
#
loop_
_entity.id
_entity.type
_entity.pdbx_description
1 polymer ?
#
loop_
_entity_poly.entity_id
_entity_poly.type
_entity_poly.pdbx_seq_one_letter_code
_entity_poly.pdbx_strand_id
1 'polypeptide(L)'
;MKKKLIIFAILAVAIITTFLSYYFIKLTKTEKLKESLKQEVVPSIPSDYCLITYQISKDGAKTWQKVTINDGKTPIEKNLCWEKYLQLLKNFKTNVNNDNKWYGKNSDGQLITKPVMKFSDKPFAKVKSTKKLSKNESTSSINE
;
A
#
# COMPACT_ATOMS: atom_id res chain seq x y z
N MET A 1 5.57 -58.34 10.75
CA MET A 1 5.85 -56.88 10.67
C MET A 1 6.03 -56.36 9.24
N LYS A 2 6.58 -57.14 8.30
CA LYS A 2 6.82 -56.71 6.89
C LYS A 2 5.56 -56.22 6.15
N LYS A 3 4.40 -56.87 6.31
CA LYS A 3 3.13 -56.45 5.68
C LYS A 3 2.63 -55.07 6.16
N LYS A 4 2.87 -54.70 7.42
CA LYS A 4 2.51 -53.39 7.97
C LYS A 4 3.40 -52.27 7.40
N LEU A 5 4.70 -52.53 7.23
CA LEU A 5 5.65 -51.58 6.61
C LEU A 5 5.30 -51.25 5.15
N ILE A 6 4.84 -52.24 4.37
CA ILE A 6 4.43 -52.04 2.98
C ILE A 6 3.20 -51.12 2.89
N ILE A 7 2.23 -51.30 3.79
CA ILE A 7 1.02 -50.46 3.83
C ILE A 7 1.37 -49.01 4.19
N PHE A 8 2.25 -48.80 5.17
CA PHE A 8 2.71 -47.45 5.54
C PHE A 8 3.47 -46.76 4.39
N ALA A 9 4.29 -47.50 3.65
CA ALA A 9 5.03 -46.94 2.51
C ALA A 9 4.08 -46.48 1.38
N ILE A 10 3.05 -47.28 1.06
CA ILE A 10 2.06 -46.92 0.04
C ILE A 10 1.26 -45.69 0.46
N LEU A 11 0.87 -45.61 1.75
CA LEU A 11 0.12 -44.46 2.26
C LEU A 11 0.94 -43.16 2.22
N ALA A 12 2.23 -43.24 2.57
CA ALA A 12 3.13 -42.08 2.53
C ALA A 12 3.31 -41.55 1.11
N VAL A 13 3.48 -42.44 0.13
CA VAL A 13 3.61 -42.06 -1.30
C VAL A 13 2.33 -41.40 -1.81
N ALA A 14 1.14 -41.90 -1.44
CA ALA A 14 -0.13 -41.31 -1.84
C ALA A 14 -0.34 -39.88 -1.30
N ILE A 15 0.11 -39.60 -0.07
CA ILE A 15 0.02 -38.27 0.54
C ILE A 15 0.98 -37.29 -0.15
N ILE A 16 2.19 -37.73 -0.46
CA ILE A 16 3.20 -36.89 -1.13
C ILE A 16 2.73 -36.50 -2.55
N THR A 17 2.13 -37.42 -3.30
CA THR A 17 1.66 -37.15 -4.67
C THR A 17 0.44 -36.22 -4.71
N THR A 18 -0.49 -36.35 -3.75
CA THR A 18 -1.61 -35.41 -3.61
C THR A 18 -1.15 -34.02 -3.19
N PHE A 19 -0.17 -33.94 -2.28
CA PHE A 19 0.41 -32.66 -1.87
C PHE A 19 1.13 -31.97 -3.03
N LEU A 20 1.99 -32.68 -3.76
CA LEU A 20 2.70 -32.13 -4.91
C LEU A 20 1.73 -31.65 -6.01
N SER A 21 0.74 -32.47 -6.37
CA SER A 21 -0.23 -32.09 -7.41
C SER A 21 -1.06 -30.86 -7.03
N TYR A 22 -1.45 -30.70 -5.76
CA TYR A 22 -2.11 -29.49 -5.27
C TYR A 22 -1.23 -28.24 -5.43
N TYR A 23 0.06 -28.33 -5.10
CA TYR A 23 1.00 -27.20 -5.26
C TYR A 23 1.25 -26.87 -6.74
N PHE A 24 1.41 -27.87 -7.61
CA PHE A 24 1.57 -27.66 -9.05
C PHE A 24 0.34 -26.99 -9.70
N ILE A 25 -0.88 -27.39 -9.32
CA ILE A 25 -2.11 -26.74 -9.81
C ILE A 25 -2.20 -25.29 -9.33
N LYS A 26 -1.80 -25.01 -8.07
CA LYS A 26 -1.79 -23.64 -7.55
C LYS A 26 -0.74 -22.75 -8.25
N LEU A 27 0.44 -23.29 -8.52
CA LEU A 27 1.52 -22.60 -9.25
C LEU A 27 1.07 -22.24 -10.68
N THR A 28 0.56 -23.22 -11.43
CA THR A 28 0.08 -23.00 -12.81
C THR A 28 -1.09 -22.03 -12.89
N LYS A 29 -2.03 -22.06 -11.92
CA LYS A 29 -3.12 -21.08 -11.86
C LYS A 29 -2.61 -19.65 -11.60
N THR A 30 -1.54 -19.51 -10.81
CA THR A 30 -0.92 -18.22 -10.51
C THR A 30 -0.15 -17.68 -11.71
N GLU A 31 0.54 -18.56 -12.45
CA GLU A 31 1.26 -18.19 -13.68
C GLU A 31 0.29 -17.84 -14.81
N LYS A 32 -0.76 -18.64 -15.04
CA LYS A 32 -1.79 -18.31 -16.03
C LYS A 32 -2.50 -17.00 -15.73
N LEU A 33 -2.75 -16.68 -14.45
CA LEU A 33 -3.28 -15.37 -14.07
C LEU A 33 -2.29 -14.25 -14.42
N LYS A 34 -1.00 -14.41 -14.09
CA LYS A 34 0.05 -13.44 -14.44
C LYS A 34 0.22 -13.28 -15.96
N GLU A 35 0.09 -14.35 -16.73
CA GLU A 35 0.23 -14.37 -18.18
C GLU A 35 -0.99 -13.77 -18.87
N SER A 36 -2.21 -14.10 -18.43
CA SER A 36 -3.44 -13.45 -18.89
C SER A 36 -3.45 -11.94 -18.61
N LEU A 37 -2.86 -11.50 -17.49
CA LEU A 37 -2.69 -10.09 -17.14
C LEU A 37 -1.61 -9.40 -18.00
N LYS A 38 -0.67 -10.15 -18.57
CA LYS A 38 0.33 -9.64 -19.54
C LYS A 38 -0.20 -9.62 -20.97
N GLN A 39 -1.11 -10.52 -21.33
CA GLN A 39 -1.52 -10.74 -22.72
C GLN A 39 -2.72 -9.88 -23.16
N GLU A 40 -3.43 -9.23 -22.22
CA GLU A 40 -4.45 -8.21 -22.49
C GLU A 40 -3.87 -6.78 -22.46
N VAL A 41 -2.72 -6.56 -23.12
CA VAL A 41 -2.14 -5.22 -23.27
C VAL A 41 -1.85 -4.97 -24.75
N VAL A 42 -2.87 -4.54 -25.49
CA VAL A 42 -2.63 -3.45 -26.46
C VAL A 42 -2.01 -2.33 -25.63
N PRO A 43 -0.89 -1.69 -26.02
CA PRO A 43 -0.28 -0.65 -25.20
C PRO A 43 -1.23 0.55 -25.13
N SER A 44 -2.20 0.49 -24.22
CA SER A 44 -3.02 1.62 -23.86
C SER A 44 -2.07 2.59 -23.21
N ILE A 45 -1.74 3.67 -23.92
CA ILE A 45 -1.09 4.82 -23.31
C ILE A 45 -1.87 5.11 -22.02
N PRO A 46 -1.22 5.09 -20.83
CA PRO A 46 -1.93 5.31 -19.59
C PRO A 46 -2.67 6.65 -19.70
N SER A 47 -4.00 6.61 -19.65
CA SER A 47 -4.86 7.79 -19.77
C SER A 47 -5.01 8.52 -18.44
N ASP A 48 -4.64 7.86 -17.34
CA ASP A 48 -4.90 8.35 -16.00
C ASP A 48 -3.67 8.99 -15.37
N TYR A 49 -3.91 10.13 -14.73
CA TYR A 49 -2.98 10.78 -13.83
C TYR A 49 -3.34 10.37 -12.41
N CYS A 50 -2.33 10.08 -11.60
CA CYS A 50 -2.55 9.64 -10.23
C CYS A 50 -1.73 10.44 -9.22
N LEU A 51 -2.41 10.99 -8.21
CA LEU A 51 -1.80 11.71 -7.10
C LEU A 51 -1.87 10.84 -5.84
N ILE A 52 -0.72 10.55 -5.23
CA ILE A 52 -0.63 9.89 -3.92
C ILE A 52 0.09 10.80 -2.94
N THR A 53 -0.56 11.10 -1.82
CA THR A 53 0.02 11.91 -0.74
C THR A 53 -0.29 11.32 0.63
N TYR A 54 0.57 11.56 1.61
CA TYR A 54 0.29 11.32 3.03
C TYR A 54 0.93 12.43 3.86
N GLN A 55 0.76 12.39 5.18
CA GLN A 55 1.45 13.30 6.09
C GLN A 55 2.35 12.53 7.05
N ILE A 56 3.52 13.08 7.34
CA ILE A 56 4.50 12.54 8.28
C ILE A 56 4.68 13.48 9.47
N SER A 57 4.86 12.90 10.66
CA SER A 57 5.19 13.64 11.87
C SER A 57 6.51 13.15 12.45
N LYS A 58 7.37 14.11 12.80
CA LYS A 58 8.67 13.86 13.45
C LYS A 58 8.65 14.13 14.96
N ASP A 59 7.53 14.64 15.47
CA ASP A 59 7.39 15.17 16.82
C ASP A 59 6.22 14.53 17.59
N GLY A 60 5.89 13.27 17.26
CA GLY A 60 4.87 12.49 17.96
C GLY A 60 3.45 13.00 17.70
N ALA A 61 3.12 13.24 16.42
CA ALA A 61 1.82 13.71 15.94
C ALA A 61 1.45 15.16 16.31
N LYS A 62 2.39 15.98 16.82
CA LYS A 62 2.16 17.41 17.09
C LYS A 62 2.11 18.23 15.81
N THR A 63 3.00 17.94 14.86
CA THR A 63 3.02 18.58 13.55
C THR A 63 3.10 17.56 12.42
N TRP A 64 2.47 17.94 11.31
CA TRP A 64 2.33 17.09 10.13
C TRP A 64 2.88 17.81 8.90
N GLN A 65 3.72 17.11 8.15
CA GLN A 65 4.30 17.58 6.90
C GLN A 65 3.79 16.72 5.75
N LYS A 66 3.35 17.35 4.67
CA LYS A 66 2.83 16.63 3.49
C LYS A 66 3.98 15.99 2.72
N VAL A 67 3.82 14.71 2.40
CA VAL A 67 4.71 13.95 1.51
C VAL A 67 3.93 13.55 0.27
N THR A 68 4.56 13.74 -0.90
CA THR A 68 4.01 13.34 -2.20
C THR A 68 4.79 12.15 -2.72
N ILE A 69 4.10 11.04 -2.96
CA ILE A 69 4.68 9.80 -3.49
C ILE A 69 4.52 9.71 -5.01
N ASN A 70 3.40 10.22 -5.51
CA ASN A 70 3.19 10.45 -6.92
C ASN A 70 2.50 11.81 -7.07
N ASP A 71 3.05 12.70 -7.89
CA ASP A 71 2.55 14.07 -8.04
C ASP A 71 1.46 14.22 -9.10
N GLY A 72 1.19 13.15 -9.85
CA GLY A 72 0.15 13.10 -10.87
C GLY A 72 0.41 14.01 -12.08
N LYS A 73 1.67 14.36 -12.37
CA LYS A 73 2.01 15.13 -13.57
C LYS A 73 2.22 14.26 -14.80
N THR A 74 2.71 13.05 -14.61
CA THR A 74 2.90 12.07 -15.68
C THR A 74 1.78 11.04 -15.63
N PRO A 75 1.26 10.60 -16.78
CA PRO A 75 0.30 9.51 -16.79
C PRO A 75 0.93 8.23 -16.26
N ILE A 76 0.12 7.41 -15.59
CA ILE A 76 0.53 6.14 -14.98
C ILE A 76 -0.63 5.15 -15.04
N GLU A 77 -0.35 3.88 -15.26
CA GLU A 77 -1.38 2.85 -15.23
C GLU A 77 -2.04 2.76 -13.84
N LYS A 78 -3.36 2.55 -13.80
CA LYS A 78 -4.13 2.48 -12.55
C LYS A 78 -3.61 1.40 -11.60
N ASN A 79 -3.24 0.23 -12.13
CA ASN A 79 -2.69 -0.91 -11.39
C ASN A 79 -1.42 -0.50 -10.59
N LEU A 80 -0.50 0.23 -11.21
CA LEU A 80 0.77 0.66 -10.63
C LEU A 80 0.52 1.73 -9.57
N CYS A 81 -0.48 2.60 -9.77
CA CYS A 81 -0.87 3.53 -8.72
C CYS A 81 -1.48 2.82 -7.50
N TRP A 82 -2.36 1.84 -7.72
CA TRP A 82 -2.89 1.00 -6.66
C TRP A 82 -1.79 0.23 -5.92
N GLU A 83 -0.82 -0.31 -6.64
CA GLU A 83 0.31 -1.02 -6.04
C GLU A 83 1.08 -0.11 -5.07
N LYS A 84 1.46 1.10 -5.51
CA LYS A 84 2.13 2.09 -4.65
C LYS A 84 1.29 2.43 -3.42
N TYR A 85 -0.02 2.61 -3.59
CA TYR A 85 -0.93 2.90 -2.47
C TYR A 85 -1.02 1.73 -1.47
N LEU A 86 -1.16 0.50 -1.96
CA LEU A 86 -1.23 -0.70 -1.12
C LEU A 86 0.09 -0.95 -0.39
N GLN A 87 1.23 -0.68 -1.02
CA GLN A 87 2.54 -0.76 -0.36
C GLN A 87 2.63 0.19 0.84
N LEU A 88 2.10 1.42 0.73
CA LEU A 88 2.05 2.35 1.87
C LEU A 88 1.14 1.84 3.00
N LEU A 89 0.02 1.20 2.66
CA LEU A 89 -0.92 0.66 3.66
C LEU A 89 -0.34 -0.48 4.49
N LYS A 90 0.72 -1.16 4.03
CA LYS A 90 1.43 -2.19 4.82
C LYS A 90 2.01 -1.64 6.13
N ASN A 91 2.24 -0.34 6.21
CA ASN A 91 2.75 0.35 7.39
C ASN A 91 1.69 0.62 8.46
N PHE A 92 0.43 0.25 8.20
CA PHE A 92 -0.71 0.49 9.09
C PHE A 92 -1.20 -0.82 9.69
N LYS A 93 -1.44 -0.82 11.00
CA LYS A 93 -2.10 -1.94 11.69
C LYS A 93 -3.60 -1.89 11.42
N THR A 94 -4.32 -3.00 11.59
CA THR A 94 -5.78 -3.05 11.38
C THR A 94 -6.57 -2.36 12.49
N ASN A 95 -5.98 -2.18 13.67
CA ASN A 95 -6.62 -1.57 14.83
C ASN A 95 -6.29 -0.07 14.92
N VAL A 96 -7.20 0.70 15.52
CA VAL A 96 -6.93 2.10 15.90
C VAL A 96 -5.92 2.15 17.04
N ASN A 97 -5.17 3.25 17.12
CA ASN A 97 -4.23 3.47 18.21
C ASN A 97 -4.96 3.90 19.49
N ASN A 98 -4.23 3.98 20.60
CA ASN A 98 -4.76 4.33 21.92
C ASN A 98 -5.48 5.69 21.97
N ASP A 99 -5.19 6.59 21.03
CA ASP A 99 -5.82 7.90 20.90
C ASP A 99 -7.04 7.89 19.96
N ASN A 100 -7.58 6.70 19.62
CA ASN A 100 -8.64 6.46 18.64
C ASN A 100 -8.32 6.98 17.23
N LYS A 101 -7.05 7.27 16.91
CA LYS A 101 -6.61 7.69 15.59
C LYS A 101 -5.87 6.58 14.88
N TRP A 102 -5.98 6.56 13.57
CA TRP A 102 -5.34 5.54 12.74
C TRP A 102 -4.06 6.08 12.10
N TYR A 103 -2.93 5.75 12.71
CA TYR A 103 -1.61 6.09 12.20
C TYR A 103 -0.79 4.84 11.92
N GLY A 104 0.03 4.91 10.88
CA GLY A 104 1.08 3.95 10.60
C GLY A 104 2.43 4.45 11.13
N LYS A 105 3.46 3.63 10.96
CA LYS A 105 4.86 4.03 11.16
C LYS A 105 5.66 3.70 9.90
N ASN A 106 6.47 4.65 9.43
CA ASN A 106 7.41 4.37 8.34
C ASN A 106 8.62 3.56 8.86
N SER A 107 9.58 3.26 7.97
CA SER A 107 10.83 2.57 8.29
C SER A 107 11.65 3.25 9.39
N ASP A 108 11.54 4.57 9.51
CA ASP A 108 12.26 5.38 10.49
C ASP A 108 11.49 5.51 11.82
N GLY A 109 10.36 4.81 11.96
CA GLY A 109 9.50 4.87 13.14
C GLY A 109 8.65 6.14 13.26
N GLN A 110 8.68 7.03 12.26
CA GLN A 110 7.91 8.28 12.23
C GLN A 110 6.44 7.98 11.97
N LEU A 111 5.56 8.71 12.67
CA LEU A 111 4.11 8.54 12.50
C LEU A 111 3.68 9.06 11.14
N ILE A 112 2.83 8.29 10.46
CA ILE A 112 2.27 8.64 9.17
C ILE A 112 0.74 8.54 9.18
N THR A 113 0.08 9.48 8.51
CA THR A 113 -1.38 9.43 8.30
C THR A 113 -1.72 8.48 7.18
N LYS A 114 -2.96 7.96 7.19
CA LYS A 114 -3.52 7.22 6.06
C LYS A 114 -3.22 7.95 4.74
N PRO A 115 -2.65 7.27 3.73
CA PRO A 115 -2.41 7.87 2.43
C PRO A 115 -3.73 8.22 1.74
N VAL A 116 -3.69 9.25 0.90
CA VAL A 116 -4.78 9.68 0.03
C VAL A 116 -4.34 9.47 -1.41
N MET A 117 -5.21 8.84 -2.20
CA MET A 117 -5.01 8.63 -3.63
C MET A 117 -6.14 9.27 -4.43
N LYS A 118 -5.82 9.91 -5.55
CA LYS A 118 -6.77 10.51 -6.49
C LYS A 118 -6.37 10.20 -7.92
N PHE A 119 -7.37 9.97 -8.77
CA PHE A 119 -7.21 9.85 -10.22
C PHE A 119 -7.78 11.08 -10.93
N SER A 120 -7.29 11.34 -12.13
CA SER A 120 -7.73 12.44 -12.99
C SER A 120 -7.41 12.11 -14.45
N ASP A 121 -8.25 12.56 -15.37
CA ASP A 121 -8.00 12.44 -16.82
C ASP A 121 -6.98 13.50 -17.32
N LYS A 122 -6.61 14.45 -16.46
CA LYS A 122 -5.65 15.54 -16.74
C LYS A 122 -4.55 15.61 -15.68
N PRO A 123 -3.35 16.14 -16.01
CA PRO A 123 -2.28 16.33 -15.04
C PRO A 123 -2.72 17.16 -13.83
N PHE A 124 -2.27 16.77 -12.64
CA PHE A 124 -2.53 17.54 -11.43
C PHE A 124 -1.72 18.84 -11.43
N ALA A 125 -2.37 19.96 -11.10
CA ALA A 125 -1.71 21.24 -10.95
C ALA A 125 -0.71 21.21 -9.78
N LYS A 126 0.37 22.02 -9.87
CA LYS A 126 1.37 22.16 -8.80
C LYS A 126 0.65 22.52 -7.49
N VAL A 127 0.64 21.60 -6.54
CA VAL A 127 0.29 21.90 -5.15
C VAL A 127 1.42 22.80 -4.63
N LYS A 128 1.22 24.12 -4.61
CA LYS A 128 2.09 25.01 -3.83
C LYS A 128 2.03 24.48 -2.40
N SER A 129 3.18 24.11 -1.84
CA SER A 129 3.26 23.76 -0.42
C SER A 129 2.76 24.96 0.35
N THR A 130 1.58 24.85 0.96
CA THR A 130 1.06 25.88 1.85
C THR A 130 2.05 25.94 3.00
N LYS A 131 2.90 26.97 2.98
CA LYS A 131 3.82 27.31 4.06
C LYS A 131 2.94 27.41 5.29
N LYS A 132 3.13 26.46 6.22
CA LYS A 132 2.43 26.41 7.50
C LYS A 132 2.70 27.75 8.18
N LEU A 133 1.70 28.62 8.23
CA LEU A 133 1.75 29.81 9.08
C LEU A 133 1.66 29.29 10.52
N SER A 134 2.80 29.22 11.17
CA SER A 134 2.94 28.93 12.58
C SER A 134 3.62 30.13 13.20
N LYS A 135 2.86 30.97 13.91
CA LYS A 135 3.09 31.21 15.33
C LYS A 135 1.94 32.02 15.95
N ASN A 136 1.42 31.50 17.05
CA ASN A 136 0.50 32.12 17.99
C ASN A 136 1.13 33.28 18.77
N GLU A 137 0.23 34.13 19.25
CA GLU A 137 0.20 34.85 20.54
C GLU A 137 1.32 35.85 20.89
N SER A 138 0.92 37.07 21.27
CA SER A 138 1.02 37.55 22.66
C SER A 138 0.24 38.86 22.87
N THR A 139 -0.76 38.78 23.76
CA THR A 139 -1.14 39.75 24.82
C THR A 139 -1.62 41.18 24.54
N SER A 140 -2.73 41.48 25.24
CA SER A 140 -2.97 42.68 26.06
C SER A 140 -3.38 43.99 25.38
N SER A 141 -4.66 44.34 25.53
CA SER A 141 -5.03 45.47 26.40
C SER A 141 -6.51 45.43 26.75
N ILE A 142 -6.76 45.28 28.05
CA ILE A 142 -7.91 45.88 28.73
C ILE A 142 -7.69 47.40 28.65
N ASN A 143 -8.73 48.17 28.28
CA ASN A 143 -9.18 49.36 29.02
C ASN A 143 -10.37 50.03 28.34
N GLU A 144 -11.39 50.27 29.18
CA GLU A 144 -12.55 51.17 29.09
C GLU A 144 -13.55 51.06 27.92
#